data_AF-A0A087TEZ2-F1
#
_entry.id   AF-A0A087TEZ2-F1
#
_cell.length_a   1.000
_cell.length_b   1.000
_cell.length_c   1.000
_cell.angle_alpha   90.00
_cell.angle_beta   90.00
_cell.angle_gamma   90.00
#
_symmetry.space_group_name_H-M   'P 1'
#
loop_
_entity.id
_entity.type
_entity.pdbx_description
1 polymer ?
#
loop_
_entity_poly.entity_id
_entity_poly.type
_entity_poly.pdbx_seq_one_letter_code
_entity_poly.pdbx_strand_id
1 'polypeptide(L)' 'MRRSVARRLCPLGHRHSKCGLRARTPLYRIPLTHDHRRLRLQWANQHRDWRAVWQHVVFSDESRFN' A
#
# COMPACT_ATOMS: atom_id res chain seq x y z
N MET A 1 -20.78 -14.91 -14.72
CA MET A 1 -21.01 -13.76 -13.84
C MET A 1 -19.69 -13.19 -13.34
N ARG A 2 -19.14 -12.15 -14.00
CA ARG A 2 -17.95 -11.44 -13.50
C ARG A 2 -18.43 -10.26 -12.67
N ARG A 3 -18.26 -10.31 -11.35
CA ARG A 3 -18.60 -9.19 -10.46
C ARG A 3 -17.62 -8.05 -10.72
N SER A 4 -18.08 -7.00 -11.38
CA SER A 4 -17.35 -5.74 -11.53
C SER A 4 -17.18 -5.09 -10.17
N VAL A 5 -15.99 -5.21 -9.58
CA VAL A 5 -15.63 -4.43 -8.39
C VAL A 5 -15.28 -3.03 -8.87
N ALA A 6 -16.19 -2.09 -8.67
CA ALA A 6 -15.98 -0.68 -8.98
C ALA A 6 -14.65 -0.20 -8.35
N ARG A 7 -13.71 0.22 -9.21
CA ARG A 7 -12.47 0.85 -8.77
C ARG A 7 -12.80 2.22 -8.23
N ARG A 8 -12.89 2.37 -6.91
CA ARG A 8 -12.80 3.68 -6.28
C ARG A 8 -11.46 4.28 -6.66
N LEU A 9 -11.49 5.24 -7.58
CA LEU A 9 -10.33 6.04 -7.96
C LEU A 9 -9.90 6.83 -6.72
N CYS A 10 -8.77 6.43 -6.11
CA CYS A 10 -8.16 7.23 -5.06
C CYS A 10 -7.78 8.61 -5.65
N PRO A 11 -8.03 9.73 -4.94
CA PRO A 11 -7.76 11.09 -5.44
C PRO A 11 -6.27 11.40 -5.75
N LEU A 12 -5.35 10.46 -5.48
CA LEU A 12 -3.95 10.52 -5.93
C LEU A 12 -3.79 10.51 -7.47
N GLY A 13 -4.81 10.10 -8.23
CA GLY A 13 -4.78 10.12 -9.69
C GLY A 13 -4.72 11.54 -10.29
N HIS A 14 -5.31 12.53 -9.61
CA HIS A 14 -5.40 13.91 -10.12
C HIS A 14 -4.08 14.67 -10.07
N ARG A 15 -3.12 14.22 -9.24
CA ARG A 15 -1.82 14.88 -9.10
C ARG A 15 -0.79 14.35 -10.12
N HIS A 16 -0.93 13.09 -10.55
CA HIS A 16 -0.09 12.49 -11.59
C HIS A 16 -0.37 13.07 -12.99
N SER A 17 -1.63 13.42 -13.30
CA SER A 17 -2.00 13.98 -14.61
C SER A 17 -1.35 15.35 -14.88
N LYS A 18 -1.17 16.18 -13.85
CA LYS A 18 -0.49 17.49 -13.98
C LYS A 18 0.99 17.38 -14.39
N CYS A 19 1.63 16.26 -14.09
CA CYS A 19 3.05 16.01 -14.41
C CYS A 19 3.24 15.06 -15.60
N GLY A 20 2.17 14.72 -16.34
CA GLY A 20 2.25 13.77 -17.47
C GLY A 20 2.54 12.31 -17.05
N LEU A 21 2.45 11.99 -15.75
CA LEU A 21 2.77 10.67 -15.23
C LEU A 21 1.54 9.75 -15.33
N ARG A 22 1.71 8.56 -15.90
CA ARG A 22 0.70 7.51 -15.87
C ARG A 22 0.96 6.58 -14.69
N ALA A 23 0.00 6.49 -13.77
CA ALA A 23 0.07 5.52 -12.68
C ALA A 23 -0.06 4.10 -13.23
N ARG A 24 0.96 3.26 -13.02
CA ARG A 24 0.89 1.83 -13.38
C ARG A 24 -0.03 1.12 -12.41
N THR A 25 -1.06 0.44 -12.93
CA THR A 25 -1.88 -0.44 -12.09
C THR A 25 -1.22 -1.83 -12.04
N PRO A 26 -0.90 -2.37 -10.86
CA PRO A 26 -0.45 -3.75 -10.76
C PRO A 26 -1.55 -4.71 -11.22
N LEU A 27 -1.16 -5.79 -11.91
CA LEU A 27 -2.09 -6.80 -12.44
C LEU A 27 -2.82 -7.55 -11.32
N TYR A 28 -2.14 -7.76 -10.19
CA TYR A 28 -2.69 -8.39 -9.01
C TYR A 28 -2.56 -7.46 -7.80
N ARG A 29 -3.64 -7.37 -7.01
CA ARG A 29 -3.67 -6.63 -5.74
C ARG A 29 -4.35 -7.49 -4.71
N ILE A 30 -3.65 -7.74 -3.61
CA ILE A 30 -4.26 -8.38 -2.44
C ILE A 30 -5.29 -7.38 -1.87
N PRO A 31 -6.59 -7.72 -1.82
CA PRO A 31 -7.59 -6.83 -1.27
C PRO A 31 -7.37 -6.67 0.23
N LEU A 32 -7.04 -5.45 0.66
CA LEU A 32 -7.00 -5.12 2.08
C LEU A 32 -8.42 -4.92 2.59
N THR A 33 -8.75 -5.53 3.74
CA THR A 33 -9.98 -5.25 4.47
C THR A 33 -9.96 -3.81 4.99
N HIS A 34 -11.09 -3.31 5.49
CA HIS A 34 -11.16 -1.99 6.10
C HIS A 34 -10.23 -1.88 7.32
N ASP A 35 -10.23 -2.90 8.18
CA ASP A 35 -9.42 -2.90 9.39
C ASP A 35 -7.93 -2.98 9.08
N HIS A 36 -7.52 -3.75 8.07
CA HIS A 36 -6.12 -3.76 7.62
C HIS A 36 -5.65 -2.36 7.19
N ARG A 37 -6.50 -1.58 6.50
CA ARG A 37 -6.15 -0.20 6.13
C ARG A 37 -6.02 0.70 7.34
N ARG A 38 -6.96 0.61 8.30
CA ARG A 38 -6.94 1.42 9.53
C ARG A 38 -5.68 1.14 10.35
N LEU A 39 -5.40 -0.13 10.60
CA LEU A 39 -4.25 -0.56 11.42
C LEU A 39 -2.92 -0.17 10.76
N ARG A 40 -2.77 -0.36 9.45
CA ARG A 40 -1.56 0.06 8.73
C ARG A 40 -1.34 1.57 8.78
N LEU A 41 -2.41 2.36 8.65
CA LEU A 41 -2.31 3.82 8.75
C LEU A 41 -1.94 4.26 10.17
N GLN A 42 -2.57 3.67 11.18
CA GLN A 42 -2.25 3.96 12.58
C GLN A 42 -0.78 3.64 12.89
N TRP A 43 -0.32 2.46 12.48
CA TRP A 43 1.08 2.06 12.65
C TRP A 43 2.04 3.01 11.93
N ALA A 44 1.75 3.38 10.68
CA ALA A 44 2.59 4.31 9.93
C ALA A 44 2.65 5.71 10.57
N ASN A 45 1.52 6.19 11.12
CA ASN A 45 1.48 7.48 11.81
C ASN A 45 2.25 7.45 13.15
N GLN A 46 2.15 6.36 13.91
CA GLN A 46 2.90 6.17 15.16
C GLN A 46 4.41 6.12 14.92
N HIS A 47 4.83 5.55 13.80
CA HIS A 47 6.24 5.34 13.45
C HIS A 47 6.76 6.32 12.39
N ARG A 48 6.11 7.48 12.24
CA ARG A 48 6.44 8.47 11.21
C ARG A 48 7.88 8.99 11.33
N ASP A 49 8.39 9.11 12.55
CA ASP A 49 9.70 9.70 12.85
C ASP A 49 10.78 8.66 13.20
N TRP A 50 10.56 7.39 12.86
CA TRP A 50 11.44 6.25 13.20
C TRP A 50 12.77 6.19 12.43
N ARG A 51 13.44 7.31 12.16
CA ARG A 51 14.67 7.35 11.34
C ARG A 51 15.83 6.55 11.92
N ALA A 52 16.14 6.73 13.20
CA ALA A 52 17.25 6.01 13.86
C ALA A 52 16.85 4.59 14.31
N VAL A 53 15.55 4.36 14.53
CA VAL A 53 15.02 3.08 15.00
C VAL A 53 15.17 2.01 13.92
N TRP A 54 15.02 2.36 12.64
CA TRP A 54 15.19 1.42 11.52
C TRP A 54 16.54 0.67 11.53
N GLN A 55 17.61 1.28 12.05
CA GLN A 55 18.94 0.67 12.10
C GLN A 55 19.01 -0.53 13.07
N HIS A 56 18.07 -0.61 14.00
CA HIS A 56 18.03 -1.63 15.04
C HIS A 56 16.92 -2.66 14.81
N VAL A 57 16.12 -2.52 13.73
CA VAL A 57 15.03 -3.44 13.41
C VAL A 57 15.56 -4.59 12.56
N VAL A 58 15.44 -5.81 13.08
CA VAL A 58 15.70 -7.04 12.33
C VAL A 58 14.37 -7.56 11.79
N PHE A 59 14.26 -7.66 10.46
CA PHE A 59 13.09 -8.23 9.80
C PHE A 59 13.24 -9.75 9.63
N SER A 60 12.15 -10.48 9.81
CA SER A 60 12.05 -11.90 9.46
C SER A 60 10.83 -12.12 8.58
N ASP A 61 10.98 -13.00 7.58
CA ASP A 61 9.92 -13.48 6.71
C ASP A 61 10.24 -14.92 6.29
N GLU A 62 9.21 -15.73 6.07
CA GLU A 62 9.34 -17.11 5.61
C GLU A 62 8.91 -17.19 4.14
N SER A 63 9.86 -17.57 3.28
CA SER A 63 9.61 -17.81 1.87
C SER A 63 9.73 -19.30 1.54
N ARG A 64 8.80 -19.81 0.75
CA ARG A 64 8.85 -21.19 0.23
C ARG A 64 9.56 -21.17 -1.11
N PHE A 65 10.71 -21.84 -1.18
CA PHE A 65 11.43 -22.10 -2.44
C PHE A 65 11.10 -23.53 -2.90
N ASN A 66 10.85 -23.70 -4.20
CA ASN A 66 10.66 -24.99 -4.87
C ASN A 66 11.70 -25.16 -5.97
#